data_AF-A0A0C2IXP3-F1
#
_entry.id   AF-A0A0C2IXP3-F1
#
_cell.length_a   1.000
_cell.length_b   1.000
_cell.length_c   1.000
_cell.angle_alpha   90.00
_cell.angle_beta   90.00
_cell.angle_gamma   90.00
#
_symmetry.space_group_name_H-M   'P 1'
#
loop_
_entity.id
_entity.type
_entity.pdbx_description
1 polymer ?
#
loop_
_entity_poly.entity_id
_entity_poly.type
_entity_poly.pdbx_seq_one_letter_code
_entity_poly.pdbx_strand_id
1 'polypeptide(L)'
;MNDDLTTNLREIQQQLGVDVAEKTIWKWLKDLGFTNKLVRPIYEERNTPEMKLERQNYVRLYFSKTLSFRLRNIIFIDESPFNLHIIRNHGCITMILAMNGHKIVNSEAIRGSVNAEVFNTFLTATTNVLGQAEEFIFLLDNINFHTHLLDNAQSMRRSICFNKIECSPKHSPSDTRDLISRMSDATCSVIPQHL
;
A
#
# COMPACT_ATOMS: atom_id res chain seq x y z
N MET A 1 3.91 -18.27 21.03
CA MET A 1 4.56 -19.04 19.95
C MET A 1 5.41 -18.04 19.18
N ASN A 2 6.71 -18.28 19.02
CA ASN A 2 7.61 -17.35 18.36
C ASN A 2 7.58 -17.65 16.85
N ASP A 3 6.83 -16.85 16.08
CA ASP A 3 6.61 -17.08 14.64
C ASP A 3 7.81 -16.66 13.76
N ASP A 4 8.88 -16.15 14.36
CA ASP A 4 10.09 -15.73 13.64
C ASP A 4 11.01 -16.90 13.24
N LEU A 5 10.63 -18.14 13.56
CA LEU A 5 11.38 -19.33 13.15
C LEU A 5 11.08 -19.66 11.69
N THR A 6 11.75 -18.92 10.81
CA THR A 6 11.87 -19.30 9.40
C THR A 6 12.48 -20.70 9.32
N THR A 7 11.69 -21.69 8.91
CA THR A 7 12.14 -23.09 8.81
C THR A 7 12.15 -23.51 7.35
N ASN A 8 13.31 -23.90 6.81
CA ASN A 8 13.40 -24.42 5.45
C ASN A 8 13.06 -25.94 5.41
N LEU A 9 12.74 -26.48 4.22
CA LEU A 9 12.36 -27.91 4.08
C LEU A 9 13.41 -28.87 4.62
N ARG A 10 14.69 -28.49 4.55
CA ARG A 10 15.82 -29.29 5.03
C ARG A 10 15.89 -29.31 6.57
N GLU A 11 15.58 -28.21 7.23
CA GLU A 11 15.46 -28.15 8.69
C GLU A 11 14.26 -29.00 9.16
N ILE A 12 13.14 -28.95 8.43
CA ILE A 12 11.99 -29.84 8.69
C ILE A 12 12.43 -31.30 8.56
N GLN A 13 13.16 -31.64 7.50
CA GLN A 13 13.70 -32.99 7.28
C GLN A 13 14.57 -33.47 8.45
N GLN A 14 15.50 -32.61 8.89
CA GLN A 14 16.41 -32.90 9.99
C GLN A 14 15.69 -33.04 11.33
N GLN A 15 14.73 -32.17 11.63
CA GLN A 15 13.96 -32.21 12.87
C GLN A 15 13.04 -33.43 12.95
N LEU A 16 12.47 -33.85 11.82
CA LEU A 16 11.64 -35.04 11.74
C LEU A 16 12.47 -36.34 11.75
N GLY A 17 13.80 -36.27 11.54
CA GLY A 17 14.67 -37.43 11.50
C GLY A 17 14.35 -38.40 10.35
N VAL A 18 13.80 -37.88 9.25
CA VAL A 18 13.34 -38.68 8.10
C VAL A 18 14.30 -38.57 6.93
N ASP A 19 14.62 -39.70 6.31
CA ASP A 19 15.39 -39.74 5.06
C ASP A 19 14.45 -39.77 3.85
N VAL A 20 13.88 -38.60 3.53
CA VAL A 20 12.98 -38.43 2.38
C VAL A 20 13.37 -37.20 1.58
N ALA A 21 13.12 -37.22 0.27
CA ALA A 21 13.33 -36.06 -0.57
C ALA A 21 12.44 -34.87 -0.16
N GLU A 22 12.92 -33.64 -0.33
CA GLU A 22 12.18 -32.41 -0.02
C GLU A 22 10.79 -32.35 -0.70
N LYS A 23 10.67 -32.92 -1.91
CA LYS A 23 9.40 -33.03 -2.64
C LYS A 23 8.34 -33.84 -1.87
N THR A 24 8.76 -34.86 -1.12
CA THR A 24 7.89 -35.70 -0.29
C THR A 24 7.41 -34.92 0.93
N ILE A 25 8.32 -34.17 1.57
CA ILE A 25 7.99 -33.27 2.68
C ILE A 25 7.00 -32.20 2.23
N TRP A 26 7.22 -31.63 1.04
CA TRP A 26 6.31 -30.65 0.47
C TRP A 26 4.91 -31.22 0.20
N LYS A 27 4.83 -32.49 -0.24
CA LYS A 27 3.55 -33.18 -0.39
C LYS A 27 2.83 -33.33 0.95
N TRP A 28 3.53 -33.78 2.00
CA TRP A 28 2.94 -33.89 3.34
C TRP A 28 2.46 -32.56 3.89
N LEU A 29 3.22 -31.48 3.69
CA LEU A 29 2.82 -30.14 4.09
C LEU A 29 1.53 -29.70 3.38
N LYS A 30 1.38 -29.99 2.08
CA LYS A 30 0.14 -29.74 1.36
C LYS A 30 -1.03 -30.59 1.87
N ASP A 31 -0.79 -31.87 2.14
CA ASP A 31 -1.82 -32.78 2.68
C ASP A 31 -2.30 -32.32 4.08
N LEU A 32 -1.42 -31.66 4.84
CA LEU A 32 -1.73 -31.02 6.12
C LEU A 32 -2.33 -29.60 5.98
N GLY A 33 -2.54 -29.10 4.76
CA GLY A 33 -3.15 -27.80 4.48
C GLY A 33 -2.20 -26.59 4.54
N PHE A 34 -0.88 -26.81 4.52
CA PHE A 34 0.09 -25.71 4.47
C PHE A 34 0.28 -25.20 3.04
N THR A 35 0.53 -23.90 2.92
CA THR A 35 0.80 -23.21 1.64
C THR A 35 2.10 -22.43 1.71
N ASN A 36 2.84 -22.35 0.60
CA ASN A 36 4.02 -21.49 0.47
C ASN A 36 3.50 -20.13 0.01
N LYS A 37 3.90 -19.08 0.73
CA LYS A 37 3.66 -17.70 0.35
C LYS A 37 5.01 -17.02 0.20
N LEU A 38 5.22 -16.42 -0.97
CA LEU A 38 6.39 -15.58 -1.20
C LEU A 38 6.32 -14.37 -0.26
N VAL A 39 7.23 -14.33 0.71
CA VAL A 39 7.38 -13.19 1.62
C VAL A 39 8.17 -12.12 0.87
N ARG A 40 7.63 -10.90 0.80
CA ARG A 40 8.35 -9.76 0.25
C ARG A 40 9.20 -9.12 1.35
N PRO A 41 10.40 -8.61 1.03
CA PRO A 41 11.17 -7.84 1.98
C PRO A 41 10.33 -6.73 2.59
N ILE A 42 10.28 -6.70 3.92
CA ILE A 42 9.65 -5.63 4.67
C ILE A 42 10.77 -4.66 5.02
N TYR A 43 10.72 -3.45 4.48
CA TYR A 43 11.71 -2.41 4.78
C TYR A 43 11.63 -2.04 6.27
N GLU A 44 12.74 -2.21 6.99
CA GLU A 44 12.82 -1.99 8.45
C GLU A 44 12.50 -0.54 8.82
N GLU A 45 13.01 0.41 8.03
CA GLU A 45 12.74 1.85 8.16
C GLU A 45 11.24 2.19 8.14
N ARG A 46 10.42 1.32 7.54
CA ARG A 46 8.97 1.52 7.41
C ARG A 46 8.16 0.88 8.52
N ASN A 47 8.83 0.20 9.45
CA ASN A 47 8.20 -0.61 10.48
C ASN A 47 8.79 -0.32 11.86
N THR A 48 9.39 0.86 12.03
CA THR A 48 9.73 1.39 13.34
C THR A 48 8.48 1.47 14.23
N PRO A 49 8.62 1.34 15.56
CA PRO A 49 7.50 1.47 16.49
C PRO A 49 6.68 2.75 16.26
N GLU A 50 7.35 3.85 15.92
CA GLU A 50 6.75 5.16 15.68
C GLU A 50 5.88 5.14 14.42
N MET A 51 6.39 4.61 13.30
CA MET A 51 5.63 4.47 12.05
C MET A 51 4.41 3.55 12.22
N LYS A 52 4.53 2.49 13.02
CA LYS A 52 3.40 1.62 13.35
C LYS A 52 2.33 2.36 14.16
N LEU A 53 2.74 3.17 15.13
CA LEU A 53 1.84 4.00 15.92
C LEU A 53 1.11 5.04 15.06
N GLU A 54 1.82 5.72 14.15
CA GLU A 54 1.21 6.65 13.20
C GLU A 54 0.18 5.98 12.30
N ARG A 55 0.49 4.80 11.74
CA ARG A 55 -0.47 4.01 10.96
C ARG A 55 -1.69 3.61 11.79
N GLN A 56 -1.50 3.25 13.06
CA GLN A 56 -2.62 2.94 13.95
C GLN A 56 -3.50 4.18 14.19
N ASN A 57 -2.90 5.34 14.44
CA ASN A 57 -3.62 6.59 14.63
C ASN A 57 -4.40 6.99 13.37
N TYR A 58 -3.82 6.80 12.19
CA TYR A 58 -4.52 6.97 10.91
C TYR A 58 -5.74 6.07 10.81
N VAL A 59 -5.58 4.76 11.07
CA VAL A 59 -6.69 3.81 11.01
C VAL A 59 -7.81 4.24 11.96
N ARG A 60 -7.47 4.63 13.20
CA ARG A 60 -8.45 5.15 14.16
C ARG A 60 -9.17 6.39 13.64
N LEU A 61 -8.44 7.35 13.08
CA LEU A 61 -9.03 8.54 12.48
C LEU A 61 -9.95 8.19 11.30
N TYR A 62 -9.50 7.32 10.39
CA TYR A 62 -10.28 6.89 9.22
C TYR A 62 -11.59 6.25 9.66
N PHE A 63 -11.55 5.33 10.62
CA PHE A 63 -12.75 4.66 11.15
C PHE A 63 -13.58 5.53 12.09
N SER A 64 -13.07 6.66 12.59
CA SER A 64 -13.89 7.67 13.30
C SER A 64 -14.89 8.38 12.40
N LYS A 65 -14.71 8.31 11.07
CA LYS A 65 -15.59 8.93 10.08
C LYS A 65 -16.71 7.99 9.65
N THR A 66 -17.87 8.55 9.33
CA THR A 66 -19.01 7.77 8.82
C THR A 66 -18.67 7.15 7.46
N LEU A 67 -19.33 6.05 7.09
CA LEU A 67 -19.13 5.42 5.78
C LEU A 67 -19.39 6.40 4.62
N SER A 68 -20.46 7.20 4.72
CA SER A 68 -20.78 8.22 3.70
C SER A 68 -19.63 9.22 3.54
N PHE A 69 -19.08 9.72 4.65
CA PHE A 69 -17.95 10.64 4.62
C PHE A 69 -16.71 9.99 3.98
N ARG A 70 -16.40 8.73 4.36
CA ARG A 70 -15.26 8.01 3.78
C ARG A 70 -15.36 7.81 2.27
N LEU A 71 -16.56 7.62 1.75
CA LEU A 71 -16.78 7.40 0.32
C LEU A 71 -16.80 8.69 -0.50
N ARG A 72 -17.26 9.81 0.08
CA ARG A 72 -17.49 11.06 -0.65
C ARG A 72 -16.45 12.14 -0.40
N ASN A 73 -15.99 12.25 0.84
CA ASN A 73 -15.21 13.40 1.32
C ASN A 73 -13.72 13.09 1.48
N ILE A 74 -13.32 11.82 1.33
CA ILE A 74 -11.91 11.44 1.29
C ILE A 74 -11.47 11.32 -0.17
N ILE A 75 -10.51 12.16 -0.56
CA ILE A 75 -9.96 12.23 -1.91
C ILE A 75 -8.57 11.59 -1.89
N PHE A 76 -8.45 10.45 -2.56
CA PHE A 76 -7.18 9.76 -2.80
C PHE A 76 -6.54 10.35 -4.04
N ILE A 77 -5.29 10.75 -3.93
CA ILE A 77 -4.50 11.24 -5.05
C ILE A 77 -3.22 10.44 -5.16
N ASP A 78 -2.92 9.97 -6.37
CA ASP A 78 -1.69 9.26 -6.68
C ASP A 78 -1.21 9.55 -8.10
N GLU A 79 0.07 9.27 -8.33
CA GLU A 79 0.80 9.45 -9.57
C GLU A 79 1.33 8.10 -10.07
N SER A 80 0.94 7.72 -11.27
CA SER A 80 1.35 6.46 -11.88
C SER A 80 2.09 6.72 -13.20
N PRO A 81 3.42 6.52 -13.25
CA PRO A 81 4.16 6.55 -14.50
C PRO A 81 3.88 5.26 -15.29
N PHE A 82 3.58 5.40 -16.58
CA PHE A 82 3.43 4.28 -17.51
C PHE A 82 4.28 4.51 -18.75
N ASN A 83 5.02 3.48 -19.14
CA ASN A 83 5.82 3.51 -20.35
C ASN A 83 4.95 3.12 -21.54
N LEU A 84 4.75 4.05 -22.48
CA LEU A 84 4.04 3.80 -23.73
C LEU A 84 4.97 3.04 -24.70
N HIS A 85 5.19 1.76 -24.41
CA HIS A 85 5.90 0.84 -25.31
C HIS A 85 5.25 0.70 -26.70
N ILE A 86 4.03 1.24 -26.88
CA ILE A 86 3.27 1.25 -28.13
C ILE A 86 3.77 2.34 -29.10
N ILE A 87 4.40 3.41 -28.62
CA ILE A 87 4.85 4.52 -29.47
C ILE A 87 6.38 4.50 -29.54
N ARG A 88 6.91 4.14 -30.72
CA ARG A 88 8.33 3.86 -31.00
C ARG A 88 9.34 4.97 -30.65
N ASN A 89 8.92 6.13 -30.11
CA ASN A 89 9.79 7.30 -29.94
C ASN A 89 9.64 8.12 -28.65
N HIS A 90 8.80 7.81 -27.66
CA HIS A 90 8.45 8.85 -26.67
C HIS A 90 8.49 8.45 -25.20
N GLY A 91 8.94 9.42 -24.40
CA GLY A 91 9.23 9.32 -22.97
C GLY A 91 8.04 8.98 -22.08
N CYS A 92 8.32 8.84 -20.80
CA CYS A 92 7.36 8.45 -19.77
C CYS A 92 6.16 9.40 -19.73
N ILE A 93 4.94 8.85 -19.71
CA ILE A 93 3.74 9.61 -19.33
C ILE A 93 3.40 9.23 -17.90
N THR A 94 3.11 10.23 -17.07
CA THR A 94 2.63 10.05 -15.71
C THR A 94 1.15 10.45 -15.67
N MET A 95 0.28 9.52 -15.29
CA MET A 95 -1.09 9.87 -14.91
C MET A 95 -1.06 10.40 -13.49
N ILE A 96 -1.65 11.56 -13.24
CA ILE A 96 -2.06 11.99 -11.91
C ILE A 96 -3.57 11.88 -11.79
N LEU A 97 -4.06 11.29 -10.70
CA LEU A 97 -5.47 10.95 -10.51
C LEU A 97 -5.93 11.39 -9.13
N ALA A 98 -7.08 12.04 -9.05
CA ALA A 98 -7.81 12.36 -7.83
C ALA A 98 -9.16 11.66 -7.85
N MET A 99 -9.45 10.83 -6.86
CA MET A 99 -10.71 10.08 -6.79
C MET A 99 -11.20 9.89 -5.36
N ASN A 100 -12.49 9.63 -5.21
CA ASN A 100 -13.06 9.15 -3.96
C ASN A 100 -13.72 7.78 -4.17
N GLY A 101 -14.40 7.25 -3.16
CA GLY A 101 -15.12 5.99 -3.25
C GLY A 101 -16.35 6.00 -4.17
N HIS A 102 -16.65 7.13 -4.83
CA HIS A 102 -17.82 7.31 -5.68
C HIS A 102 -17.49 7.66 -7.12
N LYS A 103 -16.46 8.48 -7.36
CA LYS A 103 -16.11 8.98 -8.69
C LYS A 103 -14.63 9.39 -8.79
N ILE A 104 -14.17 9.47 -10.02
CA ILE A 104 -12.97 10.25 -10.37
C ILE A 104 -13.35 11.73 -10.30
N VAL A 105 -12.57 12.50 -9.55
CA VAL A 105 -12.75 13.94 -9.35
C VAL A 105 -11.96 14.73 -10.39
N ASN A 106 -10.70 14.36 -10.60
CA ASN A 106 -9.84 14.96 -11.61
C ASN A 106 -8.79 13.94 -12.08
N SER A 107 -8.31 14.07 -13.31
CA SER A 107 -7.25 13.23 -13.87
C SER A 107 -6.51 13.98 -14.97
N GLU A 108 -5.18 13.94 -14.95
CA GLU A 108 -4.34 14.58 -15.96
C GLU A 108 -3.23 13.63 -16.43
N ALA A 109 -2.90 13.69 -17.72
CA ALA A 109 -1.80 12.95 -18.31
C ALA A 109 -0.62 13.90 -18.56
N ILE A 110 0.48 13.68 -17.85
CA ILE A 110 1.64 14.56 -17.86
C ILE A 110 2.76 13.86 -18.62
N ARG A 111 3.33 14.53 -19.62
CA ARG A 111 4.52 14.02 -20.31
C ARG A 111 5.75 14.33 -19.44
N GLY A 112 6.40 13.29 -18.94
CA GLY A 112 7.55 13.39 -18.03
C GLY A 112 7.18 13.14 -16.56
N SER A 113 8.01 13.65 -15.65
CA SER A 113 7.80 13.57 -14.20
C SER A 113 6.90 14.70 -13.69
N VAL A 114 6.14 14.43 -12.63
CA VAL A 114 5.39 15.46 -11.90
C VAL A 114 6.34 16.24 -11.00
N ASN A 115 6.25 17.56 -11.03
CA ASN A 115 6.98 18.45 -10.12
C ASN A 115 5.98 19.25 -9.26
N ALA A 116 6.49 20.06 -8.33
CA ALA A 116 5.66 20.82 -7.40
C ALA A 116 4.67 21.77 -8.11
N GLU A 117 5.08 22.41 -9.20
CA GLU A 117 4.24 23.36 -9.94
C GLU A 117 3.07 22.63 -10.60
N VAL A 118 3.36 21.56 -11.36
CA VAL A 118 2.34 20.75 -12.03
C VAL A 118 1.38 20.14 -11.02
N PHE A 119 1.90 19.62 -9.91
CA PHE A 119 1.08 19.06 -8.84
C PHE A 119 0.17 20.13 -8.19
N ASN A 120 0.66 21.34 -7.99
CA ASN A 120 -0.14 22.45 -7.43
C ASN A 120 -1.26 22.90 -8.37
N THR A 121 -0.98 22.98 -9.68
CA THR A 121 -2.00 23.25 -10.69
C THR A 121 -3.09 22.17 -10.67
N PHE A 122 -2.69 20.90 -10.62
CA PHE A 122 -3.62 19.77 -10.50
C PHE A 122 -4.49 19.85 -9.22
N LEU A 123 -3.88 20.16 -8.07
CA LEU A 123 -4.62 20.31 -6.81
C LEU A 123 -5.62 21.47 -6.89
N THR A 124 -5.21 22.61 -7.44
CA THR A 124 -6.09 23.78 -7.59
C THR A 124 -7.29 23.46 -8.48
N ALA A 125 -7.06 22.79 -9.61
CA ALA A 125 -8.13 22.31 -10.48
C ALA A 125 -9.07 21.34 -9.74
N THR A 126 -8.51 20.41 -8.98
CA THR A 126 -9.27 19.45 -8.16
C THR A 126 -10.14 20.15 -7.11
N THR A 127 -9.60 21.14 -6.40
CA THR A 127 -10.37 21.91 -5.40
C THR A 127 -11.48 22.74 -6.04
N ASN A 128 -11.25 23.29 -7.24
CA ASN A 128 -12.28 24.03 -7.96
C ASN A 128 -13.46 23.14 -8.36
N VAL A 129 -13.19 21.88 -8.72
CA VAL A 129 -14.24 20.89 -9.04
C VAL A 129 -15.03 20.47 -7.78
N LEU A 130 -14.36 20.33 -6.63
CA LEU A 130 -15.00 19.95 -5.36
C LEU A 130 -15.81 21.10 -4.75
N GLY A 131 -15.40 22.34 -4.97
CA GLY A 131 -16.01 23.53 -4.38
C GLY A 131 -15.68 23.67 -2.89
N GLN A 132 -16.39 24.60 -2.22
CA GLN A 132 -16.15 24.96 -0.81
C GLN A 132 -17.32 24.61 0.13
N ALA A 133 -18.37 23.95 -0.38
CA ALA A 133 -19.59 23.68 0.38
C ALA A 133 -19.41 22.58 1.44
N GLU A 134 -18.47 21.66 1.23
CA GLU A 134 -18.22 20.51 2.09
C GLU A 134 -16.76 20.47 2.57
N GLU A 135 -16.53 19.78 3.69
CA GLU A 135 -15.18 19.45 4.17
C GLU A 135 -14.65 18.24 3.38
N PHE A 136 -13.41 18.33 2.91
CA PHE A 136 -12.71 17.25 2.23
C PHE A 136 -11.37 16.95 2.91
N ILE A 137 -11.00 15.67 2.93
CA ILE A 137 -9.69 15.20 3.37
C ILE A 137 -8.95 14.69 2.13
N PHE A 138 -7.81 15.29 1.84
CA PHE A 138 -6.90 14.80 0.82
C PHE A 138 -5.94 13.77 1.43
N LEU A 139 -5.86 12.61 0.79
CA LEU A 139 -4.92 11.55 1.11
C LEU A 139 -3.93 11.41 -0.04
N LEU A 140 -2.68 11.63 0.31
CA LEU A 140 -1.55 11.74 -0.58
C LEU A 140 -0.36 11.00 0.00
N ASP A 141 0.51 10.55 -0.88
CA ASP A 141 1.85 10.14 -0.53
C ASP A 141 2.65 11.33 0.04
N ASN A 142 3.55 11.10 1.01
CA ASN A 142 4.40 12.12 1.61
C ASN A 142 5.73 12.14 0.87
N ILE A 143 5.72 12.84 -0.27
CA ILE A 143 6.90 13.19 -1.06
C ILE A 143 7.23 14.66 -0.77
N ASN A 144 8.52 15.01 -0.81
CA ASN A 144 9.04 16.34 -0.47
C ASN A 144 8.36 17.52 -1.20
N PHE A 145 7.80 17.33 -2.39
CA PHE A 145 7.07 18.41 -3.08
C PHE A 145 5.59 18.49 -2.72
N HIS A 146 5.01 17.47 -2.08
CA HIS A 146 3.67 17.55 -1.48
C HIS A 146 3.70 18.33 -0.16
N THR A 147 4.81 18.26 0.60
CA THR A 147 4.94 18.90 1.93
C THR A 147 5.04 20.42 1.86
N HIS A 148 5.85 20.96 0.93
CA HIS A 148 6.00 22.42 0.77
C HIS A 148 4.72 23.15 0.31
N LEU A 149 3.75 22.42 -0.24
CA LEU A 149 2.47 23.00 -0.70
C LEU A 149 1.44 23.12 0.43
N LEU A 150 1.60 22.35 1.51
CA LEU A 150 0.71 22.37 2.66
C LEU A 150 0.90 23.57 3.57
N ASP A 151 2.10 24.14 3.61
CA ASP A 151 2.39 25.35 4.39
C ASP A 151 1.65 26.58 3.82
N ASN A 152 1.41 26.62 2.50
CA ASN A 152 0.60 27.64 1.84
C ASN A 152 -0.91 27.35 1.89
N ALA A 153 -1.31 26.14 2.32
CA ALA A 153 -2.68 25.66 2.30
C ALA A 153 -3.39 25.79 3.65
N GLN A 154 -3.13 26.86 4.42
CA GLN A 154 -3.93 27.21 5.62
C GLN A 154 -5.44 27.33 5.34
N SER A 155 -5.86 27.35 4.07
CA SER A 155 -7.25 27.29 3.62
C SER A 155 -7.82 25.87 3.44
N MET A 156 -7.00 24.82 3.23
CA MET A 156 -7.47 23.43 3.14
C MET A 156 -7.51 22.81 4.54
N ARG A 157 -8.71 22.72 5.12
CA ARG A 157 -8.96 22.27 6.50
C ARG A 157 -8.70 20.77 6.76
N ARG A 158 -7.45 20.30 6.54
CA ARG A 158 -6.83 18.99 6.87
C ARG A 158 -6.55 18.11 5.65
N SER A 159 -5.39 18.31 5.03
CA SER A 159 -4.72 17.25 4.30
C SER A 159 -4.01 16.32 5.29
N ILE A 160 -3.97 15.03 4.99
CA ILE A 160 -3.19 14.06 5.77
C ILE A 160 -2.26 13.34 4.80
N CYS A 161 -0.99 13.73 4.81
CA CYS A 161 0.05 13.11 4.00
C CYS A 161 0.61 11.85 4.69
N PHE A 162 0.86 10.78 3.93
CA PHE A 162 1.50 9.56 4.41
C PHE A 162 2.70 9.15 3.56
N ASN A 163 3.87 8.94 4.19
CA ASN A 163 5.16 8.49 3.61
C ASN A 163 5.09 7.63 2.34
N LYS A 164 5.66 8.16 1.23
CA LYS A 164 5.93 7.39 0.01
C LYS A 164 7.11 6.45 0.18
N ILE A 165 6.95 5.34 -0.51
CA ILE A 165 7.88 4.26 -0.73
C ILE A 165 8.27 4.35 -2.21
N GLU A 166 9.50 4.75 -2.52
CA GLU A 166 10.01 4.63 -3.89
C GLU A 166 10.09 3.14 -4.29
N CYS A 167 9.52 2.81 -5.45
CA CYS A 167 9.78 1.56 -6.14
C CYS A 167 10.57 1.87 -7.42
N SER A 168 11.88 1.69 -7.37
CA SER A 168 12.73 1.62 -8.56
C SER A 168 12.64 0.24 -9.23
N PRO A 169 12.93 0.11 -10.54
CA PRO A 169 12.56 -1.04 -11.32
C PRO A 169 13.48 -2.25 -11.08
N LYS A 170 12.83 -3.40 -10.87
CA LYS A 170 13.28 -4.78 -11.09
C LYS A 170 14.79 -4.99 -11.21
N HIS A 171 15.42 -5.41 -10.11
CA HIS A 171 16.44 -6.45 -10.18
C HIS A 171 15.76 -7.80 -9.99
N SER A 172 15.96 -8.69 -10.96
CA SER A 172 15.58 -10.09 -10.92
C SER A 172 16.19 -10.76 -9.68
N PRO A 173 15.40 -11.33 -8.75
CA PRO A 173 15.96 -12.09 -7.63
C PRO A 173 16.49 -13.41 -8.17
N SER A 174 17.81 -13.58 -8.14
CA SER A 174 18.50 -14.82 -8.51
C SER A 174 18.68 -15.77 -7.31
N ASP A 175 17.78 -15.76 -6.33
CA ASP A 175 17.82 -16.72 -5.23
C ASP A 175 16.40 -16.97 -4.70
N THR A 176 15.86 -18.14 -5.03
CA THR A 176 14.59 -18.65 -4.54
C THR A 176 14.85 -19.46 -3.28
N ARG A 177 14.63 -18.86 -2.11
CA ARG A 177 14.48 -19.59 -0.85
C ARG A 177 13.00 -19.59 -0.49
N ASP A 178 12.39 -20.76 -0.62
CA ASP A 178 10.96 -20.99 -0.37
C ASP A 178 10.65 -20.98 1.15
N LEU A 179 9.59 -20.25 1.53
CA LEU A 179 9.17 -20.03 2.92
C LEU A 179 7.76 -20.58 3.14
N ILE A 180 7.50 -21.23 4.29
CA ILE A 180 6.25 -21.96 4.57
C ILE A 180 5.66 -21.43 5.89
N SER A 181 4.36 -21.08 5.91
CA SER A 181 3.65 -20.64 7.13
C SER A 181 2.36 -21.43 7.36
N ARG A 182 1.90 -21.48 8.63
CA ARG A 182 0.59 -22.07 9.01
C ARG A 182 -0.55 -21.10 8.75
N MET A 183 -1.73 -21.64 8.45
CA MET A 183 -2.96 -20.88 8.16
C MET A 183 -3.92 -20.78 9.36
N SER A 184 -3.51 -21.24 10.55
CA SER A 184 -4.39 -21.34 11.72
C SER A 184 -4.62 -20.03 12.49
N ASP A 185 -3.87 -18.96 12.21
CA ASP A 185 -3.96 -17.71 12.99
C ASP A 185 -4.96 -16.69 12.42
N ALA A 186 -5.82 -17.12 11.49
CA ALA A 186 -6.86 -16.30 10.87
C ALA A 186 -8.27 -16.55 11.42
N THR A 187 -8.42 -17.03 12.66
CA THR A 187 -9.75 -17.02 13.32
C THR A 187 -10.04 -15.64 13.88
N CYS A 188 -10.74 -14.82 13.08
CA CYS A 188 -11.60 -13.76 13.62
C CYS A 188 -12.59 -14.41 14.59
N SER A 189 -12.50 -14.06 15.88
CA SER A 189 -13.53 -14.37 16.86
C SER A 189 -14.84 -13.67 16.45
N VAL A 190 -15.78 -14.45 15.94
CA VAL A 190 -17.17 -14.03 15.77
C VAL A 190 -17.77 -13.93 17.17
N ILE A 191 -18.14 -12.71 17.57
CA ILE A 191 -18.94 -12.45 18.77
C ILE A 191 -20.34 -13.05 18.52
N PRO A 192 -20.86 -13.95 19.38
CA PRO A 192 -22.24 -14.40 19.27
C PRO A 192 -23.18 -13.26 19.67
N GLN A 193 -24.04 -12.82 18.76
CA GLN A 193 -25.23 -12.05 19.10
C GLN A 193 -26.31 -13.03 19.54
N HIS A 194 -26.59 -13.08 20.85
CA HIS A 194 -27.81 -13.66 21.37
C HIS A 194 -28.95 -12.62 21.26
N LEU A 195 -30.02 -13.02 20.59
CA LEU A 195 -31.39 -12.59 20.89
C LEU A 195 -31.89 -13.38 22.11
#